data_AF-A0A969TH39-F1
#
_entry.id   AF-A0A969TH39-F1
#
_cell.length_a   1.000
_cell.length_b   1.000
_cell.length_c   1.000
_cell.angle_alpha   90.00
_cell.angle_beta   90.00
_cell.angle_gamma   90.00
#
_symmetry.space_group_name_H-M   'P 1'
#
loop_
_entity.id
_entity.type
_entity.pdbx_description
1 polymer ?
#
loop_
_entity_poly.entity_id
_entity_poly.type
_entity_poly.pdbx_seq_one_letter_code
_entity_poly.pdbx_strand_id
1 'polypeptide(L)'
;MKIVWRLLGLVAIVAVGVAIFKLLRQNRQDNVFEMPPAGQSGGGYGSGEKRTISPELLEILADPADKGPVELITDGNGKEWLLNPRNGYRYPVEDGIPIMLIEEGEKNQDPSLVREEATASE
;
A
#
# COMPACT_ATOMS: atom_id res chain seq x y z
N MET A 1 -41.60 30.68 -43.30
CA MET A 1 -41.49 29.30 -42.75
C MET A 1 -40.26 28.53 -43.25
N LYS A 2 -39.73 28.78 -44.46
CA LYS A 2 -38.53 28.06 -44.95
C LYS A 2 -37.22 28.47 -44.25
N ILE A 3 -37.14 29.71 -43.73
CA ILE A 3 -35.96 30.24 -43.02
C ILE A 3 -35.77 29.61 -41.63
N VAL A 4 -36.88 29.30 -40.91
CA VAL A 4 -36.81 28.67 -39.57
C VAL A 4 -36.33 27.23 -39.66
N TRP A 5 -36.70 26.49 -40.70
CA TRP A 5 -36.15 25.16 -40.98
C TRP A 5 -34.65 25.19 -41.35
N ARG A 6 -34.19 26.25 -42.04
CA ARG A 6 -32.76 26.44 -42.35
C ARG A 6 -31.94 26.77 -41.11
N LEU A 7 -32.46 27.62 -40.21
CA LEU A 7 -31.79 27.95 -38.95
C LEU A 7 -31.72 26.73 -38.01
N LEU A 8 -32.79 25.94 -37.92
CA LEU A 8 -32.83 24.74 -37.10
C LEU A 8 -31.84 23.67 -37.63
N GLY A 9 -31.74 23.52 -38.96
CA GLY A 9 -30.75 22.64 -39.59
C GLY A 9 -29.30 23.08 -39.32
N LEU A 10 -29.02 24.38 -39.34
CA LEU A 10 -27.69 24.92 -39.07
C LEU A 10 -27.26 24.67 -37.62
N VAL A 11 -28.18 24.85 -36.66
CA VAL A 11 -27.95 24.55 -35.24
C VAL A 11 -27.67 23.05 -35.03
N ALA A 12 -28.41 22.17 -35.72
CA ALA A 12 -28.18 20.73 -35.64
C ALA A 12 -26.80 20.33 -36.20
N ILE A 13 -26.37 20.92 -37.32
CA ILE A 13 -25.05 20.67 -37.91
C ILE A 13 -23.93 21.13 -36.98
N VAL A 14 -24.08 22.30 -36.34
CA VAL A 14 -23.11 22.81 -35.36
C VAL A 14 -23.04 21.88 -34.14
N ALA A 15 -24.18 21.42 -33.62
CA ALA A 15 -24.23 20.49 -32.48
C ALA A 15 -23.57 19.14 -32.81
N VAL A 16 -23.83 18.59 -34.00
CA VAL A 16 -23.20 17.35 -34.48
C VAL A 16 -21.70 17.55 -34.70
N GLY A 17 -21.29 18.68 -35.27
CA GLY A 17 -19.88 19.03 -35.44
C GLY A 17 -19.13 19.15 -34.11
N VAL A 18 -19.74 19.76 -33.09
CA VAL A 18 -19.18 19.84 -31.73
C VAL A 18 -19.11 18.45 -31.09
N ALA A 19 -20.12 17.61 -31.27
CA ALA A 19 -20.11 16.23 -30.76
C ALA A 19 -19.02 15.38 -31.41
N ILE A 20 -18.86 15.46 -32.74
CA ILE A 20 -17.80 14.78 -33.50
C ILE A 20 -16.42 15.32 -33.11
N PHE A 21 -16.26 16.64 -32.97
CA PHE A 21 -15.02 17.25 -32.53
C PHE A 21 -14.63 16.81 -31.11
N LYS A 22 -15.61 16.73 -30.20
CA LYS A 22 -15.41 16.24 -28.84
C LYS A 22 -15.06 14.75 -28.83
N LEU A 23 -15.70 13.95 -29.69
CA LEU A 23 -15.41 12.51 -29.84
C LEU A 23 -14.02 12.25 -30.46
N LEU A 24 -13.63 13.00 -31.48
CA LEU A 24 -12.30 12.90 -32.09
C LEU A 24 -11.18 13.35 -31.14
N ARG A 25 -11.45 14.32 -30.26
CA ARG A 25 -10.47 14.74 -29.23
C ARG A 25 -10.37 13.73 -28.08
N GLN A 26 -11.39 12.91 -27.84
CA GLN A 26 -11.43 11.91 -26.79
C GLN A 26 -10.41 10.78 -27.02
N ASN A 27 -10.21 10.36 -28.27
CA ASN A 27 -9.34 9.24 -28.68
C ASN A 27 -7.82 9.55 -28.64
N ARG A 28 -7.41 10.63 -27.97
CA ARG A 28 -5.98 10.96 -27.74
C ARG A 28 -5.60 10.88 -26.27
N GLN A 29 -6.52 10.53 -25.37
CA GLN A 29 -6.28 10.57 -23.92
C GLN A 29 -6.04 9.20 -23.28
N ASP A 30 -6.00 8.14 -24.09
CA ASP A 30 -5.91 6.75 -23.63
C ASP A 30 -4.49 6.15 -23.77
N ASN A 31 -3.50 6.92 -24.25
CA ASN A 31 -2.11 6.43 -24.43
C ASN A 31 -1.05 7.26 -23.71
N VAL A 32 -1.42 8.11 -22.76
CA VAL A 32 -0.46 8.84 -21.94
C VAL A 32 -0.52 8.25 -20.55
N PHE A 33 0.50 7.47 -20.18
CA PHE A 33 0.80 7.23 -18.78
C PHE A 33 1.18 8.59 -18.18
N GLU A 34 0.18 9.26 -17.62
CA GLU A 34 0.30 10.56 -16.99
C GLU A 34 1.11 10.35 -15.71
N MET A 35 2.41 10.64 -15.77
CA MET A 35 3.21 10.72 -14.57
C MET A 35 2.74 11.99 -13.84
N PRO A 36 2.07 11.86 -12.68
CA PRO A 36 1.50 13.00 -12.00
C PRO A 36 2.61 13.99 -11.64
N PRO A 37 2.32 15.30 -11.56
CA PRO A 37 3.29 16.27 -11.08
C PRO A 37 3.82 15.79 -9.73
N ALA A 38 5.14 15.77 -9.58
CA ALA A 38 5.84 15.46 -8.34
C ALA A 38 5.41 16.46 -7.26
N GLY A 39 4.25 16.20 -6.65
CA GLY A 39 3.59 17.15 -5.76
C GLY A 39 2.08 16.97 -5.59
N GLN A 40 1.37 16.18 -6.42
CA GLN A 40 -0.05 15.94 -6.17
C GLN A 40 -0.57 14.62 -6.77
N SER A 41 0.07 13.53 -6.37
CA SER A 41 -0.50 12.19 -6.46
C SER A 41 -0.62 11.62 -5.06
N GLY A 42 -1.75 11.89 -4.41
CA GLY A 42 -2.28 10.99 -3.40
C GLY A 42 -2.76 9.70 -4.08
N GLY A 43 -1.86 9.00 -4.78
CA GLY A 43 -2.07 7.59 -5.11
C GLY A 43 -2.11 6.85 -3.78
N GLY A 44 -3.11 5.99 -3.58
CA GLY A 44 -3.51 5.37 -2.32
C GLY A 44 -2.44 4.54 -1.59
N TYR A 45 -1.36 5.18 -1.19
CA TYR A 45 -0.36 4.72 -0.23
C TYR A 45 -0.58 5.56 1.03
N GLY A 46 -1.47 5.06 1.90
CA GLY A 46 -1.75 5.63 3.22
C GLY A 46 -2.79 6.75 3.19
N SER A 47 -4.04 6.41 3.52
CA SER A 47 -4.79 7.29 4.43
C SER A 47 -3.89 7.53 5.64
N GLY A 48 -3.91 8.72 6.25
CA GLY A 48 -3.07 9.07 7.41
C GLY A 48 -3.36 8.26 8.69
N GLU A 49 -3.87 7.05 8.55
CA GLU A 49 -4.11 6.07 9.59
C GLU A 49 -2.87 5.19 9.76
N LYS A 50 -2.48 4.99 11.03
CA LYS A 50 -1.39 4.08 11.41
C LYS A 50 -1.72 2.68 10.87
N ARG A 51 -0.90 2.18 9.95
CA ARG A 51 -1.01 0.81 9.42
C ARG A 51 -0.27 -0.16 10.34
N THR A 52 -0.89 -1.29 10.63
CA THR A 52 -0.35 -2.40 11.43
C THR A 52 -0.39 -3.70 10.63
N ILE A 53 0.26 -4.75 11.13
CA ILE A 53 0.29 -6.07 10.52
C ILE A 53 -1.07 -6.76 10.72
N SER A 54 -1.66 -7.28 9.65
CA SER A 54 -2.89 -8.07 9.76
C SER A 54 -2.62 -9.44 10.39
N PRO A 55 -3.59 -10.03 11.12
CA PRO A 55 -3.43 -11.37 11.69
C PRO A 55 -3.09 -12.43 10.64
N GLU A 56 -3.73 -12.40 9.47
CA GLU A 56 -3.47 -13.32 8.36
C GLU A 56 -2.04 -13.21 7.82
N LEU A 57 -1.47 -12.00 7.77
CA LEU A 57 -0.08 -11.81 7.37
C LEU A 57 0.86 -12.34 8.46
N LEU A 58 0.56 -12.07 9.74
CA LEU A 58 1.38 -12.53 10.86
C LEU A 58 1.53 -14.06 10.87
N GLU A 59 0.47 -14.80 10.52
CA GLU A 59 0.48 -16.27 10.44
C GLU A 59 1.49 -16.85 9.42
N ILE A 60 1.82 -16.09 8.38
CA ILE A 60 2.77 -16.51 7.33
C ILE A 60 4.16 -15.89 7.48
N LEU A 61 4.33 -14.93 8.39
CA LEU A 61 5.62 -14.28 8.61
C LEU A 61 6.57 -15.22 9.38
N ALA A 62 7.83 -15.22 8.94
CA ALA A 62 8.87 -16.06 9.49
C ALA A 62 10.18 -15.29 9.62
N ASP A 63 11.00 -15.67 10.59
CA ASP A 63 12.28 -15.03 10.87
C ASP A 63 13.27 -15.17 9.68
N PRO A 64 13.99 -14.08 9.31
CA PRO A 64 14.91 -14.07 8.18
C PRO A 64 16.18 -14.92 8.39
N ALA A 65 16.53 -15.31 9.61
CA ALA A 65 17.65 -16.21 9.90
C ALA A 65 17.16 -17.67 10.02
N ASP A 66 16.28 -17.97 10.98
CA ASP A 66 15.91 -19.34 11.36
C ASP A 66 14.61 -19.88 10.72
N LYS A 67 13.84 -19.01 10.05
CA LYS A 67 12.55 -19.34 9.39
C LYS A 67 11.45 -19.82 10.34
N GLY A 68 11.62 -19.67 11.64
CA GLY A 68 10.56 -19.97 12.61
C GLY A 68 9.56 -18.83 12.77
N PRO A 69 8.47 -19.06 13.52
CA PRO A 69 7.40 -18.07 13.72
C PRO A 69 7.89 -16.85 14.50
N VAL A 70 7.20 -15.72 14.28
CA VAL A 70 7.41 -14.44 14.96
C VAL A 70 6.13 -13.93 15.60
N GLU A 71 6.25 -13.15 16.66
CA GLU A 71 5.13 -12.58 17.40
C GLU A 71 5.09 -11.05 17.26
N LEU A 72 3.92 -10.48 17.00
CA LEU A 72 3.76 -9.02 17.02
C LEU A 72 3.68 -8.54 18.48
N ILE A 73 4.61 -7.67 18.87
CA ILE A 73 4.62 -7.01 20.18
C ILE A 73 4.60 -5.49 20.00
N THR A 74 4.04 -4.79 20.99
CA THR A 74 4.04 -3.33 21.04
C THR A 74 4.78 -2.87 22.28
N ASP A 75 5.73 -1.96 22.11
CA ASP A 75 6.48 -1.41 23.24
C ASP A 75 5.71 -0.30 23.99
N GLY A 76 6.28 0.20 25.09
CA GLY A 76 5.68 1.27 25.89
C GLY A 76 5.54 2.62 25.17
N ASN A 77 6.21 2.80 24.02
CA ASN A 77 6.12 3.99 23.18
C ASN A 77 5.09 3.81 22.05
N GLY A 78 4.44 2.65 21.96
CA GLY A 78 3.48 2.33 20.90
C GLY A 78 4.10 1.90 19.58
N LYS A 79 5.42 1.62 19.55
CA LYS A 79 6.11 1.06 18.37
C LYS A 79 5.91 -0.44 18.31
N GLU A 80 5.63 -0.93 17.12
CA GLU A 80 5.37 -2.34 16.84
C GLU A 80 6.65 -3.04 16.39
N TRP A 81 6.79 -4.29 16.84
CA TRP A 81 7.95 -5.13 16.58
C TRP A 81 7.51 -6.56 16.30
N LEU A 82 8.21 -7.25 15.41
CA LEU A 82 8.12 -8.70 15.28
C LEU A 82 9.23 -9.33 16.11
N LEU A 83 8.86 -10.04 17.16
CA LEU A 83 9.75 -10.73 18.08
C LEU A 83 9.94 -12.18 17.63
N ASN A 84 11.20 -12.61 17.54
CA ASN A 84 11.54 -14.02 17.56
C ASN A 84 11.83 -14.44 19.02
N PRO A 85 10.97 -15.24 19.67
CA PRO A 85 11.14 -15.61 21.07
C PRO A 85 12.30 -16.57 21.31
N ARG A 86 12.87 -17.21 20.26
CA ARG A 86 13.96 -18.19 20.41
C ARG A 86 15.32 -17.52 20.63
N ASN A 87 15.55 -16.36 20.02
CA ASN A 87 16.82 -15.62 20.09
C ASN A 87 16.66 -14.19 20.62
N GLY A 88 15.43 -13.70 20.79
CA GLY A 88 15.14 -12.36 21.28
C GLY A 88 15.30 -11.26 20.22
N TYR A 89 15.49 -11.61 18.94
CA TYR A 89 15.57 -10.63 17.85
C TYR A 89 14.24 -9.91 17.67
N ARG A 90 14.31 -8.60 17.45
CA ARG A 90 13.14 -7.76 17.22
C ARG A 90 13.30 -7.00 15.92
N TYR A 91 12.32 -7.16 15.04
CA TYR A 91 12.28 -6.46 13.75
C TYR A 91 11.26 -5.33 13.83
N PRO A 92 11.64 -4.06 13.58
CA PRO A 92 10.71 -2.95 13.66
C PRO A 92 9.65 -3.03 12.56
N VAL A 93 8.43 -2.61 12.90
CA VAL A 93 7.34 -2.42 11.95
C VAL A 93 7.13 -0.92 11.76
N GLU A 94 7.38 -0.43 10.54
CA GLU A 94 7.26 0.98 10.18
C GLU A 94 6.14 1.10 9.12
N ASP A 95 5.09 1.88 9.39
CA ASP A 95 3.94 2.04 8.48
C ASP A 95 3.28 0.72 8.00
N GLY A 96 3.25 -0.28 8.89
CA GLY A 96 2.73 -1.62 8.59
C GLY A 96 3.68 -2.46 7.72
N ILE A 97 4.93 -2.03 7.54
CA ILE A 97 5.96 -2.73 6.78
C ILE A 97 6.98 -3.32 7.75
N PRO A 98 7.10 -4.66 7.84
CA PRO A 98 8.16 -5.32 8.58
C PRO A 98 9.54 -5.07 7.97
N ILE A 99 10.50 -4.58 8.76
CA ILE A 99 11.92 -4.50 8.35
C ILE A 99 12.63 -5.79 8.78
N MET A 100 12.44 -6.85 7.99
CA MET A 100 12.96 -8.20 8.25
C MET A 100 14.40 -8.39 7.77
N LEU A 101 15.30 -7.50 8.21
CA LEU A 101 16.74 -7.59 7.97
C LEU A 101 17.43 -8.22 9.18
N ILE A 102 18.39 -9.11 8.94
CA ILE A 102 19.11 -9.82 10.01
C ILE A 102 19.83 -8.82 10.92
N GLU A 103 20.45 -7.79 10.33
CA GLU A 103 21.21 -6.76 11.05
C GLU A 103 20.32 -5.92 11.97
N GLU A 104 19.07 -5.66 11.57
CA GLU A 104 18.11 -4.97 12.44
C GLU A 104 17.63 -5.87 13.57
N GLY A 105 17.47 -7.18 13.33
CA GLY A 105 17.18 -8.16 14.38
C GLY A 105 18.26 -8.23 15.45
N GLU A 106 19.53 -8.35 15.04
CA GLU A 106 20.70 -8.38 15.92
C GLU A 106 20.83 -7.10 16.74
N LYS A 107 20.71 -5.94 16.08
CA LYS A 107 20.82 -4.61 16.71
C LYS A 107 19.75 -4.38 17.79
N ASN A 108 18.55 -4.92 17.60
CA ASN A 108 17.43 -4.74 18.53
C ASN A 108 17.19 -5.99 19.41
N GLN A 109 18.14 -6.93 19.47
CA GLN A 109 18.02 -8.12 20.29
C GLN A 109 17.76 -7.78 21.76
N ASP A 110 16.79 -8.46 22.36
CA ASP A 110 16.52 -8.41 23.79
C ASP A 110 16.57 -9.82 24.38
N PRO A 111 17.69 -10.21 25.02
CA PRO A 111 17.85 -11.52 25.62
C PRO A 111 16.83 -11.82 26.74
N SER A 112 16.24 -10.79 27.35
CA SER A 112 15.24 -10.98 28.42
C SER A 112 13.89 -11.47 27.89
N LEU A 113 13.64 -11.32 26.58
CA LEU A 113 12.43 -11.77 25.90
C LEU A 113 12.58 -13.18 25.31
N VAL A 114 13.77 -13.78 25.44
CA VAL A 114 14.00 -15.17 25.00
C VAL A 114 13.18 -16.10 25.87
N ARG A 115 12.39 -16.95 25.21
CA ARG A 115 11.62 -18.02 25.84
C ARG A 115 12.25 -19.31 25.36
N GLU A 116 12.90 -20.02 26.27
CA GLU A 116 13.27 -21.40 26.02
C GLU A 116 11.96 -22.13 25.72
N GLU A 117 11.81 -22.61 24.49
CA GLU A 117 10.69 -23.48 24.15
C GLU A 117 10.80 -24.66 25.09
N ALA A 118 9.89 -24.71 26.07
CA ALA A 118 9.78 -25.84 26.98
C ALA A 118 9.73 -27.07 26.09
N THR A 119 10.79 -27.88 26.15
CA THR A 119 10.83 -29.18 25.51
C THR A 119 9.53 -29.86 25.86
N ALA A 120 8.63 -30.00 24.89
CA ALA A 120 7.50 -30.89 25.01
C ALA A 120 8.11 -32.29 25.10
N SER A 121 8.43 -32.67 26.33
CA SER A 121 8.76 -34.03 26.71
C SER A 121 7.58 -34.91 26.30
N GLU A 122 7.90 -35.94 25.53
CA GLU A 122 7.12 -37.13 25.10
C GLU A 122 5.65 -37.28 25.53
#